data_AF-A0A534N4Z7-F1
#
_entry.id   AF-A0A534N4Z7-F1
#
_cell.length_a   1.000
_cell.length_b   1.000
_cell.length_c   1.000
_cell.angle_alpha   90.00
_cell.angle_beta   90.00
_cell.angle_gamma   90.00
#
_symmetry.space_group_name_H-M   'P 1'
#
loop_
_entity.id
_entity.type
_entity.pdbx_description
1 polymer ?
#
loop_
_entity_poly.entity_id
_entity_poly.type
_entity_poly.pdbx_seq_one_letter_code
_entity_poly.pdbx_strand_id
1 'polypeptide(L)'
;MKIPQRTRGYLAIVIAAVLFGVWPSLSKRVLTEVHPFVVALLIQLVPAIALSPSLRRLRIARSDWPLLALSGVVGAVAAPIVYFYGLERTTASNSVLLSNSEALFTILFAYAFLGERATPREYLALGGIAVGAFLVTTQLRFGDVQFLGFLIGNLMLVGAAMCWGTSNTASAVLLRRIP
;
A
#
# COMPACT_ATOMS: atom_id res chain seq x y z
N MET A 1 28.23 19.34 11.41
CA MET A 1 28.41 17.96 11.90
C MET A 1 27.79 16.99 10.89
N LYS A 2 28.58 16.13 10.22
CA LYS A 2 28.02 15.18 9.22
C LYS A 2 27.40 14.01 9.97
N ILE A 3 26.08 13.86 9.90
CA ILE A 3 25.35 12.77 10.55
C ILE A 3 25.77 11.43 9.90
N PRO A 4 26.12 10.39 10.68
CA PRO A 4 26.46 9.07 10.15
C PRO A 4 25.33 8.49 9.27
N GLN A 5 25.70 7.75 8.21
CA GLN A 5 24.74 7.21 7.23
C GLN A 5 23.66 6.32 7.89
N ARG A 6 24.02 5.51 8.90
CA ARG A 6 23.07 4.69 9.67
C ARG A 6 22.06 5.55 10.44
N THR A 7 22.53 6.60 11.12
CA THR A 7 21.67 7.52 11.88
C THR A 7 20.70 8.26 10.95
N ARG A 8 21.14 8.67 9.76
CA ARG A 8 20.26 9.25 8.72
C ARG A 8 19.19 8.25 8.27
N GLY A 9 19.56 6.99 8.08
CA GLY A 9 18.62 5.92 7.74
C GLY A 9 17.55 5.71 8.81
N TYR A 10 17.95 5.61 10.09
CA TYR A 10 16.99 5.47 11.20
C TYR A 10 16.07 6.68 11.33
N LEU A 11 16.59 7.90 11.19
CA LEU A 11 15.77 9.12 11.16
C LEU A 11 14.74 9.09 10.02
N ALA A 12 15.16 8.69 8.82
CA ALA A 12 14.25 8.59 7.68
C ALA A 12 13.14 7.57 7.92
N ILE A 13 13.45 6.42 8.54
CA ILE A 13 12.44 5.40 8.90
C ILE A 13 11.44 5.96 9.91
N VAL A 14 11.92 6.64 10.96
CA VAL A 14 11.04 7.23 11.99
C VAL A 14 10.12 8.29 11.38
N ILE A 15 10.68 9.18 10.54
CA ILE A 15 9.89 10.21 9.85
C ILE A 15 8.84 9.55 8.94
N ALA A 16 9.23 8.54 8.16
CA ALA A 16 8.30 7.81 7.30
C ALA A 16 7.18 7.15 8.12
N ALA A 17 7.48 6.53 9.24
CA ALA A 17 6.49 5.91 10.12
C ALA A 17 5.49 6.92 10.68
N VAL A 18 5.96 8.11 11.10
CA VAL A 18 5.09 9.19 11.58
C VAL A 18 4.19 9.68 10.45
N LEU A 19 4.74 9.95 9.26
CA LEU A 19 3.97 10.39 8.10
C LEU A 19 2.91 9.36 7.71
N PHE A 20 3.26 8.07 7.71
CA PHE A 20 2.36 6.98 7.38
C PHE A 20 1.22 6.81 8.40
N GLY A 21 1.47 7.09 9.70
CA GLY A 21 0.43 7.08 10.72
C GLY A 21 -0.51 8.30 10.65
N VAL A 22 0.03 9.49 10.35
CA VAL A 22 -0.75 10.73 10.24
C VAL A 22 -1.62 10.73 8.98
N TRP A 23 -1.13 10.16 7.87
CA TRP A 23 -1.79 10.22 6.56
C TRP A 23 -3.24 9.70 6.56
N PRO A 24 -3.56 8.50 7.08
CA PRO A 24 -4.94 8.01 7.08
C PRO A 24 -5.86 8.80 8.01
N SER A 25 -5.32 9.30 9.12
CA SER A 25 -6.07 10.12 10.09
C SER A 25 -6.47 11.46 9.47
N LEU A 26 -5.55 12.12 8.77
CA LEU A 26 -5.83 13.36 8.07
C LEU A 26 -6.74 13.12 6.86
N SER A 27 -6.48 12.06 6.10
CA SER A 27 -7.29 11.67 4.94
C SER A 27 -8.74 11.41 5.33
N LYS A 28 -8.99 10.72 6.44
CA LYS A 28 -10.34 10.45 6.94
C LYS A 28 -11.12 11.74 7.23
N ARG A 29 -10.44 12.79 7.69
CA ARG A 29 -11.06 14.12 7.86
C ARG A 29 -11.33 14.79 6.51
N VAL A 30 -10.40 14.73 5.56
CA VAL A 30 -10.61 15.30 4.22
C VAL A 30 -11.80 14.64 3.51
N LEU A 31 -12.00 13.34 3.72
CA LEU A 31 -13.12 12.60 3.15
C LEU A 31 -14.50 13.03 3.67
N THR A 32 -14.61 13.87 4.71
CA THR A 32 -15.92 14.42 5.12
C THR A 32 -16.41 15.51 4.17
N GLU A 33 -15.48 16.22 3.52
CA GLU A 33 -15.77 17.36 2.64
C GLU A 33 -15.47 17.06 1.16
N VAL A 34 -14.61 16.08 0.88
CA VAL A 34 -14.08 15.80 -0.46
C VAL A 34 -14.35 14.36 -0.87
N HIS A 35 -14.88 14.19 -2.07
CA HIS A 35 -15.20 12.87 -2.62
C HIS A 35 -13.94 11.97 -2.71
N PRO A 36 -14.02 10.67 -2.34
CA PRO A 36 -12.87 9.75 -2.26
C PRO A 36 -12.02 9.68 -3.53
N PHE A 37 -12.67 9.69 -4.69
CA PHE A 37 -11.99 9.67 -5.99
C PHE A 37 -11.09 10.89 -6.20
N VAL A 38 -11.53 12.07 -5.75
CA VAL A 38 -10.76 13.32 -5.90
C VAL A 38 -9.52 13.26 -5.01
N VAL A 39 -9.65 12.76 -3.78
CA VAL A 39 -8.51 12.56 -2.88
C VAL A 39 -7.51 11.56 -3.47
N ALA A 40 -8.00 10.43 -4.02
CA ALA A 40 -7.19 9.43 -4.71
C ALA A 40 -6.44 10.01 -5.91
N LEU A 41 -7.07 10.88 -6.69
CA LEU A 41 -6.45 11.56 -7.81
C LEU A 41 -5.36 12.52 -7.34
N LEU A 42 -5.66 13.39 -6.38
CA LEU A 42 -4.73 14.44 -5.93
C LEU A 42 -3.46 13.86 -5.29
N ILE A 43 -3.57 12.81 -4.49
CA ILE A 43 -2.41 12.20 -3.83
C ILE A 43 -1.43 11.58 -4.82
N GLN A 44 -1.91 11.21 -6.02
CA GLN A 44 -1.10 10.61 -7.07
C GLN A 44 -0.62 11.64 -8.09
N LEU A 45 -1.46 12.62 -8.41
CA LEU A 45 -1.17 13.66 -9.39
C LEU A 45 -0.08 14.61 -8.91
N VAL A 46 -0.09 15.00 -7.63
CA VAL A 46 0.89 15.93 -7.06
C VAL A 46 2.32 15.35 -7.13
N PRO A 47 2.60 14.13 -6.65
CA PRO A 47 3.91 13.50 -6.84
C PRO A 47 4.28 13.29 -8.32
N ALA A 48 3.33 12.91 -9.17
CA ALA A 48 3.58 12.69 -10.59
C ALA A 48 4.07 13.97 -11.29
N ILE A 49 3.46 15.12 -11.01
CA ILE A 49 3.89 16.42 -11.54
C ILE A 49 5.25 16.79 -10.95
N ALA A 50 5.42 16.67 -9.63
CA ALA A 50 6.65 17.04 -8.94
C ALA A 50 7.87 16.23 -9.43
N LEU A 51 7.68 14.94 -9.77
CA LEU A 51 8.73 14.05 -10.25
C LEU A 51 8.87 14.01 -11.78
N SER A 52 7.98 14.68 -12.52
CA SER A 52 8.04 14.73 -13.99
C SER A 52 9.38 15.24 -14.57
N PRO A 53 10.12 16.18 -13.96
CA PRO A 53 11.42 16.60 -14.49
C PRO A 53 12.47 15.49 -14.44
N SER A 54 12.37 14.59 -13.46
CA SER A 54 13.27 13.45 -13.29
C SER A 54 13.10 12.40 -14.38
N LEU A 55 11.91 12.34 -15.01
CA LEU A 55 11.63 11.39 -16.10
C LEU A 55 12.54 11.60 -17.31
N ARG A 56 13.02 12.83 -17.55
CA ARG A 56 13.94 13.14 -18.66
C ARG A 56 15.29 12.42 -18.55
N ARG A 57 15.66 11.96 -17.35
CA ARG A 57 16.92 11.27 -17.08
C ARG A 57 16.77 9.75 -17.13
N LEU A 58 15.55 9.24 -17.21
CA LEU A 58 15.28 7.80 -17.21
C LEU A 58 15.24 7.26 -18.65
N ARG A 59 15.98 6.18 -18.90
CA ARG A 59 15.88 5.39 -20.12
C ARG A 59 15.17 4.09 -19.79
N ILE A 60 13.94 3.93 -20.26
CA ILE A 60 13.11 2.75 -20.02
C ILE A 60 13.14 1.88 -21.26
N ALA A 61 13.56 0.62 -21.12
CA ALA A 61 13.55 -0.32 -22.23
C ALA A 61 12.11 -0.64 -22.65
N ARG A 62 11.89 -0.89 -23.95
CA ARG A 62 10.54 -1.26 -24.46
C ARG A 62 9.96 -2.50 -23.77
N SER A 63 10.83 -3.42 -23.35
CA SER A 63 10.48 -4.64 -22.61
C SER A 63 9.91 -4.39 -21.21
N ASP A 64 10.14 -3.22 -20.63
CA ASP A 64 9.79 -2.91 -19.24
C ASP A 64 8.46 -2.16 -19.11
N TRP A 65 7.95 -1.60 -20.22
CA TRP A 65 6.67 -0.89 -20.26
C TRP A 65 5.48 -1.71 -19.75
N PRO A 66 5.34 -3.02 -20.04
CA PRO A 66 4.24 -3.80 -19.50
C PRO A 66 4.24 -3.86 -17.96
N LEU A 67 5.41 -4.06 -17.34
CA LEU A 67 5.55 -4.09 -15.89
C LEU A 67 5.34 -2.71 -15.27
N LEU A 68 5.85 -1.66 -15.92
CA LEU A 68 5.63 -0.29 -15.49
C LEU A 68 4.15 0.11 -15.56
N ALA A 69 3.47 -0.25 -16.65
CA ALA A 69 2.05 0.00 -16.83
C ALA A 69 1.22 -0.77 -15.80
N LEU A 70 1.57 -2.04 -15.53
CA LEU A 70 0.93 -2.83 -14.48
C LEU A 70 1.09 -2.18 -13.11
N SER A 71 2.32 -1.80 -12.72
CA SER A 71 2.58 -1.13 -11.44
C SER A 71 1.87 0.22 -11.34
N GLY A 72 1.86 1.01 -12.41
CA GLY A 72 1.15 2.30 -12.45
C GLY A 72 -0.36 2.14 -12.34
N VAL A 73 -0.98 1.28 -13.15
CA VAL A 73 -2.44 1.10 -13.13
C VAL A 73 -2.89 0.45 -11.82
N VAL A 74 -2.23 -0.61 -11.39
CA VAL A 74 -2.66 -1.35 -10.19
C VAL A 74 -2.28 -0.59 -8.91
N GLY A 75 -1.03 -0.15 -8.79
CA GLY A 75 -0.52 0.49 -7.58
C GLY A 75 -0.85 1.98 -7.48
N ALA A 76 -0.85 2.70 -8.60
CA ALA A 76 -1.04 4.15 -8.58
C ALA A 76 -2.46 4.61 -8.93
N VAL A 77 -3.31 3.77 -9.52
CA VAL A 77 -4.70 4.14 -9.85
C VAL A 77 -5.71 3.28 -9.08
N ALA A 78 -5.68 1.96 -9.25
CA ALA A 78 -6.66 1.08 -8.62
C ALA A 78 -6.53 1.08 -7.10
N ALA A 79 -5.32 0.90 -6.56
CA ALA A 79 -5.10 0.80 -5.12
C ALA A 79 -5.56 2.06 -4.34
N PRO A 80 -5.19 3.30 -4.72
CA PRO A 80 -5.66 4.49 -3.99
C PRO A 80 -7.18 4.67 -4.08
N ILE A 81 -7.79 4.43 -5.26
CA ILE A 81 -9.24 4.51 -5.41
C ILE A 81 -9.93 3.56 -4.44
N VAL A 82 -9.57 2.27 -4.49
CA VAL A 82 -10.16 1.24 -3.62
C VAL A 82 -9.89 1.57 -2.14
N TYR A 83 -8.69 2.05 -1.81
CA TYR A 83 -8.31 2.46 -0.47
C TYR A 83 -9.20 3.57 0.08
N PHE A 84 -9.38 4.68 -0.64
CA PHE A 84 -10.14 5.82 -0.13
C PHE A 84 -11.64 5.52 -0.01
N TYR A 85 -12.21 4.75 -0.94
CA TYR A 85 -13.59 4.25 -0.77
C TYR A 85 -13.72 3.29 0.42
N GLY A 86 -12.70 2.47 0.69
CA GLY A 86 -12.65 1.64 1.88
C GLY A 86 -12.55 2.48 3.16
N LEU A 87 -11.63 3.44 3.19
CA LEU A 87 -11.39 4.37 4.30
C LEU A 87 -12.63 5.19 4.63
N GLU A 88 -13.40 5.64 3.64
CA GLU A 88 -14.68 6.33 3.85
C GLU A 88 -15.65 5.49 4.68
N ARG A 89 -15.65 4.17 4.50
CA ARG A 89 -16.57 3.21 5.13
C ARG A 89 -16.06 2.57 6.42
N THR A 90 -14.82 2.86 6.82
CA THR A 90 -14.22 2.30 8.05
C THR A 90 -13.46 3.36 8.86
N THR A 91 -12.72 2.95 9.89
CA THR A 91 -11.90 3.85 10.71
C THR A 91 -10.48 4.02 10.13
N ALA A 92 -9.83 5.15 10.44
CA ALA A 92 -8.42 5.37 10.10
C ALA A 92 -7.50 4.34 10.77
N SER A 93 -7.86 3.86 11.97
CA SER A 93 -7.10 2.81 12.65
C SER A 93 -7.17 1.48 11.90
N ASN A 94 -8.37 1.09 11.43
CA ASN A 94 -8.53 -0.12 10.62
C ASN A 94 -7.75 -0.01 9.30
N SER A 95 -7.77 1.17 8.65
CA SER A 95 -7.04 1.34 7.39
C SER A 95 -5.54 1.21 7.54
N VAL A 96 -4.93 1.77 8.59
CA VAL A 96 -3.50 1.59 8.88
C VAL A 96 -3.16 0.12 9.09
N LEU A 97 -3.95 -0.58 9.92
CA LEU A 97 -3.71 -1.98 10.24
C LEU A 97 -3.87 -2.89 9.02
N LEU A 98 -4.94 -2.71 8.24
CA LEU A 98 -5.22 -3.52 7.06
C LEU A 98 -4.26 -3.21 5.91
N SER A 99 -3.76 -1.98 5.78
CA SER A 99 -2.75 -1.66 4.75
C SER A 99 -1.44 -2.41 4.97
N ASN A 100 -1.07 -2.73 6.22
CA ASN A 100 0.11 -3.56 6.49
C ASN A 100 -0.01 -4.98 5.91
N SER A 101 -1.22 -5.44 5.56
CA SER A 101 -1.40 -6.71 4.85
C SER A 101 -0.83 -6.70 3.43
N GLU A 102 -0.43 -5.55 2.90
CA GLU A 102 0.30 -5.44 1.65
C GLU A 102 1.60 -6.28 1.67
N ALA A 103 2.27 -6.35 2.82
CA ALA A 103 3.45 -7.19 2.99
C ALA A 103 3.14 -8.68 2.81
N LEU A 104 1.99 -9.14 3.31
CA LEU A 104 1.51 -10.51 3.11
C LEU A 104 1.36 -10.80 1.61
N PHE A 105 0.67 -9.94 0.87
CA PHE A 105 0.48 -10.11 -0.57
C PHE A 105 1.79 -10.01 -1.36
N THR A 106 2.66 -9.05 -1.03
CA THR A 106 3.97 -8.87 -1.67
C THR A 106 4.81 -10.15 -1.56
N ILE A 107 4.85 -10.74 -0.36
CA ILE A 107 5.61 -11.96 -0.10
C ILE A 107 4.98 -13.17 -0.83
N LEU A 108 3.66 -13.32 -0.78
CA LEU A 108 2.96 -14.40 -1.50
C LEU A 108 3.20 -14.32 -3.01
N PHE A 109 3.13 -13.12 -3.60
CA PHE A 109 3.42 -12.91 -5.00
C PHE A 109 4.90 -13.11 -5.34
N ALA A 110 5.82 -12.75 -4.43
CA ALA A 110 7.23 -13.07 -4.62
C ALA A 110 7.46 -14.58 -4.67
N TYR A 111 6.82 -15.37 -3.81
CA TYR A 111 6.94 -16.83 -3.87
C TYR A 111 6.33 -17.40 -5.15
N ALA A 112 5.17 -16.88 -5.57
CA ALA A 112 4.48 -17.36 -6.77
C ALA A 112 5.21 -17.02 -8.07
N PHE A 113 5.77 -15.81 -8.20
CA PHE A 113 6.29 -15.30 -9.48
C PHE A 113 7.82 -15.20 -9.54
N LEU A 114 8.50 -15.03 -8.40
CA LEU A 114 9.98 -14.91 -8.33
C LEU A 114 10.66 -16.23 -7.93
N GLY A 115 9.89 -17.25 -7.52
CA GLY A 115 10.43 -18.54 -7.09
C GLY A 115 11.22 -18.46 -5.78
N GLU A 116 11.05 -17.39 -5.02
CA GLU A 116 11.66 -17.22 -3.69
C GLU A 116 11.02 -18.22 -2.71
N ARG A 117 11.81 -18.78 -1.79
CA ARG A 117 11.33 -19.73 -0.78
C ARG A 117 11.33 -19.07 0.59
N ALA A 118 10.21 -19.17 1.31
CA ALA A 118 10.13 -18.72 2.68
C ALA A 118 10.92 -19.63 3.63
N THR A 119 11.56 -19.00 4.60
CA THR A 119 12.02 -19.60 5.83
C THR A 119 10.82 -19.89 6.76
N PRO A 120 10.93 -20.84 7.71
CA PRO A 120 9.87 -21.11 8.68
C PRO A 120 9.45 -19.86 9.50
N ARG A 121 10.38 -18.92 9.73
CA ARG A 121 10.10 -17.66 10.43
C ARG A 121 9.22 -16.73 9.60
N GLU A 122 9.40 -16.68 8.28
CA GLU A 122 8.57 -15.88 7.38
C GLU A 122 7.14 -16.43 7.33
N TYR A 123 6.95 -17.76 7.29
CA TYR A 123 5.61 -18.35 7.38
C TYR A 123 4.87 -17.97 8.68
N LEU A 124 5.56 -17.97 9.82
CA LEU A 124 4.98 -17.50 11.08
C LEU A 124 4.58 -16.03 11.04
N ALA A 125 5.44 -15.18 10.45
CA ALA A 125 5.14 -13.76 10.27
C ALA A 125 3.92 -13.55 9.35
N LEU A 126 3.84 -14.26 8.23
CA LEU A 126 2.69 -14.23 7.31
C LEU A 126 1.41 -14.67 8.02
N GLY A 127 1.46 -15.76 8.80
CA GLY A 127 0.35 -16.21 9.62
C GLY A 127 -0.13 -15.13 10.60
N GLY A 128 0.81 -14.47 11.28
CA GLY A 128 0.50 -13.36 12.19
C GLY A 128 -0.18 -12.18 11.50
N ILE A 129 0.30 -11.77 10.33
CA ILE A 129 -0.31 -10.69 9.53
C ILE A 129 -1.72 -11.09 9.07
N ALA A 130 -1.89 -12.33 8.61
CA ALA A 130 -3.19 -12.85 8.16
C ALA A 130 -4.21 -12.90 9.29
N VAL A 131 -3.82 -13.39 10.48
CA VAL A 131 -4.68 -13.39 11.67
C VAL A 131 -5.02 -11.96 12.10
N GLY A 132 -4.05 -11.06 12.12
CA GLY A 132 -4.29 -9.64 12.43
C GLY A 132 -5.28 -8.99 11.46
N ALA A 133 -5.08 -9.21 10.16
CA ALA A 133 -5.99 -8.70 9.13
C ALA A 133 -7.42 -9.27 9.29
N PHE A 134 -7.54 -10.56 9.59
CA PHE A 134 -8.83 -11.21 9.85
C PHE A 134 -9.55 -10.61 11.05
N LEU A 135 -8.84 -10.44 12.17
CA LEU A 135 -9.40 -9.86 13.41
C LEU A 135 -9.84 -8.42 13.20
N VAL A 136 -9.04 -7.60 12.51
CA VAL A 136 -9.38 -6.20 12.23
C VAL A 136 -10.55 -6.10 11.24
N THR A 137 -10.58 -6.98 10.23
CA THR A 137 -11.64 -6.99 9.22
C THR A 137 -13.00 -7.35 9.82
N THR A 138 -13.02 -8.35 10.71
CA THR A 138 -14.27 -8.87 11.30
C THR A 138 -14.65 -8.17 12.60
N GLN A 139 -13.69 -7.58 13.31
CA GLN A 139 -13.85 -7.05 14.68
C GLN A 139 -14.56 -8.02 15.66
N LEU A 140 -14.68 -9.29 15.30
CA LEU A 140 -15.49 -10.32 15.95
C LEU A 140 -16.97 -9.92 16.19
N ARG A 141 -17.51 -8.97 15.40
CA ARG A 141 -18.88 -8.43 15.55
C ARG A 141 -19.86 -9.05 14.55
N PHE A 142 -20.03 -10.36 14.63
CA PHE A 142 -20.98 -11.08 13.77
C PHE A 142 -22.43 -10.79 14.20
N GLY A 143 -23.24 -10.16 13.33
CA GLY A 143 -24.69 -9.99 13.54
C GLY A 143 -25.21 -8.54 13.64
N ASP A 144 -24.36 -7.52 13.53
CA ASP A 144 -24.77 -6.12 13.54
C ASP A 144 -25.11 -5.64 12.12
N VAL A 145 -26.13 -4.81 11.91
CA VAL A 145 -26.45 -4.26 10.57
C VAL A 145 -25.39 -3.22 10.16
N GLN A 146 -24.79 -2.51 11.12
CA GLN A 146 -23.67 -1.62 10.87
C GLN A 146 -22.38 -2.37 10.49
N PHE A 147 -22.28 -3.66 10.83
CA PHE A 147 -21.13 -4.51 10.48
C PHE A 147 -20.96 -4.67 8.96
N LEU A 148 -22.04 -4.71 8.17
CA LEU A 148 -21.94 -4.86 6.72
C LEU A 148 -21.19 -3.69 6.06
N GLY A 149 -21.48 -2.45 6.46
CA GLY A 149 -20.79 -1.26 5.95
C GLY A 149 -19.30 -1.26 6.32
N PHE A 150 -19.00 -1.58 7.58
CA PHE A 150 -17.62 -1.73 8.07
C PHE A 150 -16.86 -2.86 7.37
N LEU A 151 -17.50 -4.01 7.16
CA LEU A 151 -16.92 -5.17 6.51
C LEU A 151 -16.58 -4.87 5.05
N ILE A 152 -17.50 -4.24 4.31
CA ILE A 152 -17.23 -3.81 2.93
C ILE A 152 -16.03 -2.86 2.90
N GLY A 153 -16.00 -1.85 3.78
CA GLY A 153 -14.86 -0.94 3.88
C GLY A 153 -13.53 -1.64 4.17
N ASN A 154 -13.53 -2.59 5.10
CA ASN A 154 -12.35 -3.38 5.45
C ASN A 154 -11.89 -4.31 4.31
N LEU A 155 -12.82 -4.96 3.60
CA LEU A 155 -12.50 -5.79 2.44
C LEU A 155 -11.92 -4.97 1.30
N MET A 156 -12.42 -3.74 1.08
CA MET A 156 -11.81 -2.82 0.12
C MET A 156 -10.37 -2.48 0.51
N LEU A 157 -10.08 -2.22 1.78
CA LEU A 157 -8.70 -1.97 2.23
C LEU A 157 -7.77 -3.17 2.01
N VAL A 158 -8.24 -4.39 2.26
CA VAL A 158 -7.49 -5.62 1.94
C VAL A 158 -7.27 -5.73 0.42
N GLY A 159 -8.28 -5.40 -0.38
CA GLY A 159 -8.15 -5.34 -1.84
C GLY A 159 -7.14 -4.31 -2.32
N ALA A 160 -7.09 -3.13 -1.69
CA ALA A 160 -6.08 -2.11 -1.96
C ALA A 160 -4.67 -2.59 -1.60
N ALA A 161 -4.52 -3.25 -0.43
CA ALA A 161 -3.26 -3.86 -0.01
C ALA A 161 -2.77 -4.94 -1.00
N MET A 162 -3.69 -5.74 -1.56
CA MET A 162 -3.35 -6.70 -2.62
C MET A 162 -2.88 -6.01 -3.91
N CYS A 163 -3.51 -4.89 -4.28
CA CYS A 163 -3.10 -4.10 -5.44
C CYS A 163 -1.68 -3.53 -5.24
N TRP A 164 -1.40 -2.92 -4.09
CA TRP A 164 -0.05 -2.46 -3.78
C TRP A 164 0.96 -3.60 -3.71
N GLY A 165 0.59 -4.75 -3.15
CA GLY A 165 1.46 -5.93 -3.13
C GLY A 165 1.85 -6.38 -4.54
N THR A 166 0.89 -6.38 -5.48
CA THR A 166 1.15 -6.67 -6.90
C THR A 166 2.11 -5.66 -7.52
N SER A 167 1.87 -4.37 -7.28
CA SER A 167 2.71 -3.27 -7.77
C SER A 167 4.13 -3.32 -7.21
N ASN A 168 4.29 -3.68 -5.94
CA ASN A 168 5.58 -3.84 -5.29
C ASN A 168 6.37 -5.00 -5.88
N THR A 169 5.72 -6.16 -6.09
CA THR A 169 6.37 -7.30 -6.73
C THR A 169 6.81 -6.96 -8.16
N ALA A 170 5.96 -6.29 -8.94
CA ALA A 170 6.31 -5.83 -10.29
C ALA A 170 7.47 -4.81 -10.28
N SER A 171 7.44 -3.85 -9.36
CA SER A 171 8.50 -2.86 -9.16
C SER A 171 9.82 -3.51 -8.75
N ALA A 172 9.80 -4.52 -7.88
CA ALA A 172 11.00 -5.26 -7.47
C ALA A 172 11.66 -5.97 -8.66
N VAL A 173 10.87 -6.55 -9.56
CA VAL A 173 11.38 -7.16 -10.82
C VAL A 173 12.00 -6.08 -11.72
N LEU A 174 11.35 -4.92 -11.85
CA LEU A 174 11.83 -3.82 -12.68
C LEU A 174 13.16 -3.26 -12.16
N LEU A 175 13.27 -3.04 -10.84
CA LEU A 175 14.47 -2.51 -10.21
C LEU A 175 15.68 -3.47 -10.32
N ARG A 176 15.45 -4.79 -10.39
CA ARG A 176 16.53 -5.76 -10.65
C ARG A 176 17.06 -5.70 -12.10
N ARG A 177 16.32 -5.10 -13.03
CA ARG A 177 16.69 -4.97 -14.45
C ARG A 177 17.35 -3.65 -14.79
N ILE A 178 17.17 -2.63 -13.95
CA ILE A 178 17.76 -1.31 -14.13
C ILE A 178 19.10 -1.30 -13.36
N PRO A 179 20.24 -1.00 -14.03
CA PRO A 179 21.57 -1.01 -13.42
C PRO A 179 21.77 0.08 -12.36
#